data_AF-A0A5U8XN22-F1
#
_entry.id   AF-A0A5U8XN22-F1
#
_cell.length_a   1.000
_cell.length_b   1.000
_cell.length_c   1.000
_cell.angle_alpha   90.00
_cell.angle_beta   90.00
_cell.angle_gamma   90.00
#
_symmetry.space_group_name_H-M   'P 1'
#
loop_
_entity.id
_entity.type
_entity.pdbx_description
1 polymer ?
#
loop_
_entity_poly.entity_id
_entity_poly.type
_entity_poly.pdbx_seq_one_letter_code
_entity_poly.pdbx_strand_id
1 'polypeptide(L)'
;MSTKTREDLMIERLFGKLELDENKQLKQEPLQQVYVEAIAEDDRVKHLTLEDIQNVGEFNRDFLSAFGQVGSDFIIEQAKADDDLGAMDLTADIAGNLFSVTFSRPTGDNPTENDWAASFGLGLGVPKPTGFEASLREKTRAAFFSSDEDEDEE
;
A
#
# COMPACT_ATOMS: atom_id res chain seq x y z
N MET A 1 -26.00 7.15 -7.01
CA MET A 1 -25.30 6.61 -5.83
C MET A 1 -23.87 6.33 -6.26
N SER A 2 -22.87 6.69 -5.45
CA SER A 2 -21.47 6.38 -5.78
C SER A 2 -21.28 4.86 -5.86
N THR A 3 -20.65 4.36 -6.92
CA THR A 3 -20.33 2.94 -7.15
C THR A 3 -19.01 2.53 -6.50
N LYS A 4 -18.34 3.44 -5.79
CA LYS A 4 -17.04 3.20 -5.15
C LYS A 4 -17.16 2.17 -4.04
N THR A 5 -16.21 1.24 -4.02
CA THR A 5 -16.03 0.26 -2.95
C THR A 5 -15.48 0.94 -1.68
N ARG A 6 -15.50 0.22 -0.55
CA ARG A 6 -14.85 0.72 0.68
C ARG A 6 -13.35 0.93 0.49
N GLU A 7 -12.70 0.04 -0.27
CA GLU A 7 -11.29 0.16 -0.62
C GLU A 7 -11.01 1.43 -1.42
N ASP A 8 -11.82 1.75 -2.43
CA ASP A 8 -11.68 3.00 -3.21
C ASP A 8 -11.74 4.25 -2.32
N LEU A 9 -12.65 4.26 -1.34
CA LEU A 9 -12.76 5.37 -0.39
C LEU A 9 -11.55 5.46 0.54
N MET A 10 -10.95 4.32 0.93
CA MET A 10 -9.72 4.31 1.72
C MET A 10 -8.54 4.86 0.93
N ILE A 11 -8.41 4.48 -0.34
CA ILE A 11 -7.36 4.98 -1.24
C ILE A 11 -7.42 6.51 -1.32
N GLU A 12 -8.61 7.07 -1.53
CA GLU A 12 -8.80 8.53 -1.61
C GLU A 12 -8.38 9.26 -0.33
N ARG A 13 -8.60 8.65 0.84
CA ARG A 13 -8.22 9.24 2.13
C ARG A 13 -6.74 9.09 2.45
N LEU A 14 -6.11 8.01 1.98
CA LEU A 14 -4.69 7.75 2.19
C LEU A 14 -3.79 8.57 1.25
N PHE A 15 -4.33 9.02 0.11
CA PHE A 15 -3.58 9.84 -0.83
C PHE A 15 -3.03 11.10 -0.15
N GLY A 16 -1.72 11.33 -0.29
CA GLY A 16 -1.01 12.45 0.35
C GLY A 16 -0.86 12.35 1.87
N LYS A 17 -1.19 11.21 2.50
CA LYS A 17 -0.98 10.98 3.95
C LYS A 17 0.30 10.23 4.28
N LEU A 18 0.94 9.62 3.28
CA LEU A 18 2.25 8.99 3.44
C LEU A 18 3.32 10.09 3.46
N GLU A 19 3.88 10.30 4.65
CA GLU A 19 4.96 11.24 4.87
C GLU A 19 6.07 10.57 5.67
N LEU A 20 7.32 10.89 5.32
CA LEU A 20 8.47 10.50 6.12
C LEU A 20 8.83 11.60 7.13
N ASP A 21 9.32 11.20 8.29
CA ASP A 21 9.96 12.09 9.26
C ASP A 21 11.40 12.43 8.88
N GLU A 22 12.08 13.20 9.72
CA GLU A 22 13.48 13.61 9.51
C GLU A 22 14.46 12.44 9.45
N ASN A 23 14.08 11.28 10.01
CA ASN A 23 14.86 10.04 10.02
C ASN A 23 14.47 9.10 8.88
N LYS A 24 13.69 9.58 7.90
CA LYS A 24 13.12 8.77 6.80
C LYS A 24 12.20 7.64 7.28
N GLN A 25 11.56 7.79 8.44
CA GLN A 25 10.58 6.84 8.97
C GLN A 25 9.16 7.30 8.69
N LEU A 26 8.23 6.37 8.46
CA LEU A 26 6.84 6.70 8.19
C LEU A 26 6.17 7.40 9.39
N LYS A 27 5.61 8.58 9.17
CA LYS A 27 4.78 9.26 10.17
C LYS A 27 3.47 8.51 10.35
N GLN A 28 3.19 8.05 11.57
CA GLN A 28 2.02 7.21 11.83
C GLN A 28 0.74 8.00 12.13
N GLU A 29 0.83 9.18 12.75
CA GLU A 29 -0.33 9.97 13.17
C GLU A 29 -1.36 10.20 12.05
N PRO A 30 -0.97 10.62 10.82
CA PRO A 30 -1.94 10.82 9.74
C PRO A 30 -2.66 9.52 9.32
N LEU A 31 -1.98 8.37 9.40
CA LEU A 31 -2.54 7.07 9.02
C LEU A 31 -3.50 6.54 10.07
N GLN A 32 -3.15 6.72 11.35
CA GLN A 32 -4.03 6.39 12.47
C GLN A 32 -5.32 7.23 12.40
N GLN A 33 -5.21 8.52 12.05
CA GLN A 33 -6.38 9.37 11.88
C GLN A 33 -7.32 8.85 10.78
N VAL A 34 -6.79 8.53 9.59
CA VAL A 34 -7.60 7.96 8.49
C VAL A 34 -8.29 6.67 8.93
N TYR A 35 -7.57 5.78 9.60
CA TYR A 35 -8.10 4.51 10.08
C TYR A 35 -9.24 4.71 11.09
N VAL A 36 -9.05 5.56 12.09
CA VAL A 36 -10.05 5.84 13.14
C VAL A 36 -11.31 6.49 12.57
N GLU A 37 -11.15 7.51 11.72
CA GLU A 37 -12.27 8.20 11.07
C GLU A 37 -13.07 7.24 10.19
N ALA A 38 -12.38 6.41 9.39
CA ALA A 38 -13.05 5.50 8.48
C ALA A 38 -13.73 4.32 9.22
N ILE A 39 -13.22 3.88 10.37
CA ILE A 39 -13.94 2.93 11.25
C ILE A 39 -15.20 3.56 11.83
N ALA A 40 -15.13 4.80 12.32
CA ALA A 40 -16.25 5.45 13.00
C ALA A 40 -17.44 5.71 12.06
N GLU A 41 -17.16 5.88 10.77
CA GLU A 41 -18.15 6.03 9.71
C GLU A 41 -18.71 4.69 9.21
N ASP A 42 -18.10 3.54 9.52
CA ASP A 42 -18.63 2.22 9.17
C ASP A 42 -19.71 1.80 10.19
N ASP A 43 -20.98 1.92 9.79
CA ASP A 43 -22.14 1.62 10.62
C ASP A 43 -22.15 0.18 11.18
N ARG A 44 -21.36 -0.74 10.60
CA ARG A 44 -21.21 -2.13 11.03
C ARG A 44 -20.26 -2.34 12.20
N VAL A 45 -19.57 -1.29 12.68
CA VAL A 45 -18.57 -1.42 13.77
C VAL A 45 -19.12 -0.90 15.11
N LYS A 46 -20.39 -0.48 15.16
CA LYS A 46 -21.01 0.16 16.34
C LYS A 46 -21.45 -0.80 17.45
N HIS A 47 -21.36 -2.11 17.25
CA HIS A 47 -21.78 -3.13 18.22
C HIS A 47 -20.68 -4.20 18.43
N LEU A 48 -20.78 -4.99 19.50
CA LEU A 48 -19.82 -6.05 19.84
C LEU A 48 -20.48 -7.42 19.72
N THR A 49 -20.46 -7.96 18.51
CA THR A 49 -20.92 -9.29 18.11
C THR A 49 -19.83 -10.02 17.33
N LEU A 50 -20.00 -11.32 17.07
CA LEU A 50 -19.07 -12.08 16.21
C LEU A 50 -19.06 -11.57 14.76
N GLU A 51 -20.18 -11.02 14.28
CA GLU A 51 -20.29 -10.36 12.98
C GLU A 51 -19.42 -9.09 12.94
N ASP A 52 -19.36 -8.34 14.04
CA ASP A 52 -18.53 -7.14 14.15
C ASP A 52 -17.02 -7.48 14.11
N ILE A 53 -16.60 -8.60 14.70
CA ILE A 53 -15.21 -9.08 14.58
C ILE A 53 -14.87 -9.45 13.13
N GLN A 54 -15.80 -10.10 12.42
CA GLN A 54 -15.63 -10.41 11.00
C GLN A 54 -15.57 -9.12 10.17
N ASN A 55 -16.45 -8.15 10.45
CA ASN A 55 -16.46 -6.84 9.79
C ASN A 55 -15.15 -6.06 9.99
N VAL A 56 -14.57 -6.11 11.20
CA VAL A 56 -13.25 -5.52 11.50
C VAL A 56 -12.15 -6.26 10.73
N GLY A 57 -12.22 -7.59 10.63
CA GLY A 57 -11.28 -8.37 9.81
C GLY A 57 -11.33 -7.99 8.34
N GLU A 58 -12.52 -7.82 7.77
CA GLU A 58 -12.70 -7.33 6.40
C GLU A 58 -12.25 -5.88 6.25
N PHE A 59 -12.53 -5.03 7.23
CA PHE A 59 -12.07 -3.63 7.23
C PHE A 59 -10.55 -3.56 7.20
N ASN A 60 -9.87 -4.34 8.05
CA ASN A 60 -8.41 -4.40 8.08
C ASN A 60 -7.85 -4.90 6.75
N ARG A 61 -8.48 -5.90 6.13
CA ARG A 61 -8.08 -6.37 4.78
C ARG A 61 -8.18 -5.24 3.75
N ASP A 62 -9.30 -4.53 3.74
CA ASP A 62 -9.52 -3.45 2.76
C ASP A 62 -8.56 -2.27 3.02
N PHE A 63 -8.29 -1.95 4.30
CA PHE A 63 -7.28 -0.95 4.67
C PHE A 63 -5.86 -1.37 4.29
N LEU A 64 -5.48 -2.64 4.52
CA LEU A 64 -4.17 -3.16 4.09
C LEU A 64 -4.04 -3.07 2.57
N SER A 65 -5.10 -3.36 1.82
CA SER A 65 -5.11 -3.23 0.36
C SER A 65 -4.84 -1.80 -0.07
N ALA A 66 -5.61 -0.84 0.47
CA ALA A 66 -5.47 0.57 0.15
C ALA A 66 -4.09 1.12 0.56
N PHE A 67 -3.63 0.79 1.78
CA PHE A 67 -2.29 1.13 2.27
C PHE A 67 -1.20 0.52 1.39
N GLY A 68 -1.39 -0.72 0.96
CA GLY A 68 -0.51 -1.42 0.01
C GLY A 68 -0.39 -0.67 -1.32
N GLN A 69 -1.50 -0.23 -1.90
CA GLN A 69 -1.50 0.44 -3.19
C GLN A 69 -0.81 1.80 -3.14
N VAL A 70 -1.27 2.66 -2.22
CA VAL A 70 -0.73 4.01 -2.04
C VAL A 70 0.71 3.96 -1.54
N GLY A 71 1.03 3.02 -0.65
CA GLY A 71 2.39 2.77 -0.15
C GLY A 71 3.34 2.36 -1.26
N SER A 72 2.90 1.49 -2.16
CA SER A 72 3.72 1.05 -3.28
C SER A 72 3.96 2.18 -4.29
N ASP A 73 2.96 3.03 -4.56
CA ASP A 73 3.15 4.23 -5.40
C ASP A 73 4.22 5.14 -4.80
N PHE A 74 4.08 5.46 -3.52
CA PHE A 74 5.03 6.33 -2.82
C PHE A 74 6.45 5.76 -2.86
N ILE A 75 6.62 4.47 -2.56
CA ILE A 75 7.95 3.85 -2.60
C ILE A 75 8.51 3.83 -4.03
N ILE A 76 7.70 3.56 -5.06
CA ILE A 76 8.14 3.62 -6.47
C ILE A 76 8.64 5.03 -6.80
N GLU A 77 7.90 6.07 -6.41
CA GLU A 77 8.33 7.46 -6.61
C GLU A 77 9.65 7.75 -5.90
N GLN A 78 9.82 7.33 -4.64
CA GLN A 78 11.08 7.48 -3.90
C GLN A 78 12.22 6.72 -4.57
N ALA A 79 12.00 5.47 -5.01
CA ALA A 79 13.01 4.64 -5.65
C ALA A 79 13.41 5.17 -7.04
N LYS A 80 12.50 5.81 -7.78
CA LYS A 80 12.84 6.50 -9.03
C LYS A 80 13.62 7.79 -8.80
N ALA A 81 13.37 8.48 -7.69
CA ALA A 81 14.05 9.72 -7.33
C ALA A 81 15.43 9.50 -6.68
N ASP A 82 15.69 8.32 -6.12
CA ASP A 82 16.92 7.96 -5.40
C ASP A 82 17.45 6.59 -5.86
N ASP A 83 18.42 6.61 -6.78
CA ASP A 83 19.09 5.41 -7.31
C ASP A 83 19.84 4.62 -6.23
N ASP A 84 20.29 5.30 -5.17
CA ASP A 84 20.99 4.69 -4.04
C ASP A 84 20.02 4.07 -3.01
N LEU A 85 18.70 4.23 -3.21
CA LEU A 85 17.69 3.58 -2.36
C LEU A 85 17.71 2.07 -2.55
N GLY A 86 18.45 1.38 -1.69
CA GLY A 86 18.58 -0.08 -1.69
C GLY A 86 17.36 -0.80 -1.11
N ALA A 87 16.71 -0.22 -0.10
CA ALA A 87 15.50 -0.79 0.51
C ALA A 87 14.69 0.29 1.22
N MET A 88 13.39 0.05 1.34
CA MET A 88 12.46 0.94 2.05
C MET A 88 11.35 0.12 2.71
N ASP A 89 10.98 0.48 3.93
CA ASP A 89 9.89 -0.16 4.65
C ASP A 89 8.92 0.92 5.14
N LEU A 90 7.69 0.87 4.64
CA LEU A 90 6.58 1.65 5.15
C LEU A 90 5.78 0.79 6.10
N THR A 91 5.97 1.01 7.40
CA THR A 91 5.28 0.27 8.46
C THR A 91 4.42 1.21 9.31
N ALA A 92 3.16 0.82 9.51
CA ALA A 92 2.22 1.48 10.42
C ALA A 92 1.65 0.47 11.43
N ASP A 93 1.79 0.77 12.71
CA ASP A 93 1.09 0.07 13.78
C ASP A 93 -0.18 0.85 14.13
N ILE A 94 -1.33 0.25 13.87
CA ILE A 94 -2.64 0.87 14.12
C ILE A 94 -3.50 -0.10 14.92
N ALA A 95 -3.79 0.30 16.16
CA ALA A 95 -4.59 -0.49 17.09
C ALA A 95 -4.08 -1.94 17.28
N GLY A 96 -2.75 -2.15 17.23
CA GLY A 96 -2.12 -3.47 17.36
C GLY A 96 -2.15 -4.31 16.09
N ASN A 97 -2.61 -3.75 14.96
CA ASN A 97 -2.47 -4.35 13.64
C ASN A 97 -1.28 -3.72 12.93
N LEU A 98 -0.35 -4.57 12.49
CA LEU A 98 0.81 -4.14 11.73
C LEU A 98 0.48 -4.16 10.23
N PHE A 99 0.49 -2.98 9.62
CA PHE A 99 0.40 -2.80 8.17
C PHE A 99 1.78 -2.47 7.66
N SER A 100 2.29 -3.23 6.69
CA SER A 100 3.58 -2.89 6.08
C SER A 100 3.62 -3.12 4.58
N VAL A 101 4.40 -2.28 3.91
CA VAL A 101 4.81 -2.40 2.51
C VAL A 101 6.31 -2.25 2.48
N THR A 102 7.00 -3.27 2.01
CA THR A 102 8.46 -3.31 1.95
C THR A 102 8.92 -3.31 0.51
N PHE A 103 10.03 -2.66 0.23
CA PHE A 103 10.73 -2.68 -1.03
C PHE A 103 12.20 -3.04 -0.81
N SER A 104 12.76 -3.82 -1.72
CA SER A 104 14.19 -4.12 -1.80
C SER A 104 14.62 -4.08 -3.25
N ARG A 105 15.52 -3.16 -3.57
CA ARG A 105 16.04 -2.99 -4.93
C ARG A 105 16.79 -4.26 -5.33
N PRO A 106 16.55 -4.81 -6.54
CA PRO A 106 17.33 -5.91 -7.07
C PRO A 106 18.83 -5.54 -7.17
N THR A 107 19.71 -6.46 -6.76
CA THR A 107 21.16 -6.21 -6.66
C THR A 107 21.99 -6.89 -7.76
N GLY A 108 21.35 -7.48 -8.78
CA GLY A 108 22.06 -8.10 -9.90
C GLY A 108 22.61 -7.07 -10.89
N ASP A 109 23.66 -7.42 -11.64
CA ASP A 109 24.29 -6.51 -12.62
C ASP A 109 23.33 -6.06 -13.74
N ASN A 110 22.35 -6.91 -14.08
CA ASN A 110 21.26 -6.60 -15.01
C ASN A 110 19.96 -7.23 -14.47
N PRO A 111 19.27 -6.57 -13.52
CA PRO A 111 18.08 -7.14 -12.89
C PRO A 111 16.94 -7.24 -13.90
N THR A 112 16.27 -8.39 -13.90
CA THR A 112 15.18 -8.69 -14.84
C THR A 112 13.86 -8.06 -14.37
N GLU A 113 12.87 -7.98 -15.27
CA GLU A 113 11.50 -7.61 -14.93
C GLU A 113 10.93 -8.41 -13.75
N ASN A 114 11.27 -9.70 -13.66
CA ASN A 114 10.81 -10.56 -12.59
C ASN A 114 11.50 -10.25 -11.25
N ASP A 115 12.76 -9.82 -11.27
CA ASP A 115 13.48 -9.41 -10.07
C ASP A 115 12.86 -8.14 -9.50
N TRP A 116 12.53 -7.18 -10.37
CA TRP A 116 11.80 -5.98 -9.98
C TRP A 116 10.37 -6.28 -9.52
N ALA A 117 9.65 -7.17 -10.20
CA ALA A 117 8.32 -7.59 -9.74
C ALA A 117 8.35 -8.22 -8.33
N ALA A 118 9.44 -8.90 -7.97
CA ALA A 118 9.65 -9.50 -6.65
C ALA A 118 10.19 -8.51 -5.59
N SER A 119 10.48 -7.27 -5.95
CA SER A 119 11.08 -6.27 -5.05
C SER A 119 10.15 -5.80 -3.94
N PHE A 120 8.83 -5.96 -4.12
CA PHE A 120 7.83 -5.54 -3.13
C PHE A 120 7.31 -6.70 -2.29
N GLY A 121 7.14 -6.42 -1.00
CA GLY A 121 6.52 -7.31 -0.01
C GLY A 121 5.44 -6.58 0.78
N LEU A 122 4.53 -7.34 1.38
CA LEU A 122 3.47 -6.85 2.25
C LEU A 122 3.48 -7.57 3.58
N GLY A 123 3.16 -6.82 4.62
CA GLY A 123 3.19 -7.24 6.02
C GLY A 123 2.39 -8.51 6.33
N LEU A 124 2.85 -9.19 7.38
CA LEU A 124 2.26 -10.41 7.93
C LEU A 124 1.32 -10.03 9.08
N GLY A 125 0.06 -10.44 9.01
CA GLY A 125 -0.88 -10.26 10.13
C GLY A 125 -2.33 -10.02 9.72
N VAL A 126 -2.55 -9.49 8.52
CA VAL A 126 -3.88 -9.28 7.94
C VAL A 126 -4.01 -10.12 6.66
N PRO A 127 -5.12 -10.84 6.43
CA PRO A 127 -5.35 -11.56 5.18
C PRO A 127 -5.20 -10.61 3.99
N LYS A 128 -4.38 -10.99 3.01
CA LYS A 128 -4.20 -10.20 1.79
C LYS A 128 -5.39 -10.40 0.85
N PRO A 129 -5.85 -9.38 0.12
CA PRO A 129 -6.84 -9.56 -0.93
C PRO A 129 -6.31 -10.50 -2.02
N THR A 130 -7.19 -11.34 -2.56
CA THR A 130 -6.86 -12.23 -3.67
C THR A 130 -6.40 -11.43 -4.89
N GLY A 131 -5.27 -11.82 -5.50
CA GLY A 131 -4.75 -11.19 -6.71
C GLY A 131 -3.99 -9.88 -6.48
N PHE A 132 -3.95 -9.35 -5.26
CA PHE A 132 -3.24 -8.12 -4.93
C PHE A 132 -1.75 -8.20 -5.26
N GLU A 133 -1.07 -9.27 -4.85
CA GLU A 133 0.35 -9.46 -5.13
C GLU A 133 0.64 -9.55 -6.64
N ALA A 134 -0.30 -10.07 -7.43
CA ALA A 134 -0.16 -10.11 -8.89
C ALA A 134 -0.29 -8.70 -9.49
N SER A 135 -1.27 -7.90 -9.04
CA SER A 135 -1.42 -6.50 -9.44
C SER A 135 -0.20 -5.66 -9.05
N LEU A 136 0.34 -5.85 -7.84
CA LEU A 136 1.54 -5.16 -7.38
C LEU A 136 2.78 -5.50 -8.22
N ARG A 137 2.94 -6.78 -8.57
CA ARG A 137 4.00 -7.25 -9.49
C ARG A 137 3.90 -6.59 -10.86
N GLU A 138 2.70 -6.54 -11.41
CA GLU A 138 2.43 -5.92 -12.71
C GLU A 138 2.73 -4.41 -12.68
N LYS A 139 2.25 -3.72 -11.66
CA LYS A 139 2.52 -2.29 -11.43
C LYS A 139 4.01 -2.00 -11.29
N THR A 140 4.73 -2.82 -10.54
CA THR A 140 6.18 -2.64 -10.35
C THR A 140 6.93 -2.86 -11.67
N ARG A 141 6.55 -3.89 -12.44
CA ARG A 141 7.10 -4.10 -13.78
C ARG A 141 6.88 -2.88 -14.66
N ALA A 142 5.64 -2.40 -14.76
CA ALA A 142 5.31 -1.22 -15.55
C ALA A 142 6.15 -0.01 -15.10
N ALA A 143 6.22 0.25 -13.80
CA ALA A 143 6.94 1.42 -13.30
C ALA A 143 8.44 1.46 -13.69
N PHE A 144 9.14 0.32 -13.75
CA PHE A 144 10.58 0.28 -14.03
C PHE A 144 10.94 -0.18 -15.46
N PHE A 145 9.99 -0.74 -16.22
CA PHE A 145 10.22 -1.29 -17.56
C PHE A 145 9.22 -0.82 -18.62
N SER A 146 8.15 -0.08 -18.28
CA SER A 146 7.45 0.68 -19.32
C SER A 146 8.39 1.81 -19.73
N SER A 147 9.08 1.63 -20.85
CA SER A 147 9.73 2.72 -21.55
C SER A 147 8.74 3.87 -21.68
N ASP A 148 9.20 5.12 -21.55
CA ASP A 148 8.50 6.31 -22.08
C ASP A 148 8.44 6.23 -23.63
N GLU A 149 7.92 5.14 -24.20
CA GLU A 149 7.73 4.89 -25.63
C GLU A 149 6.25 4.64 -25.96
N ASP A 150 5.35 5.38 -25.29
CA ASP A 150 3.98 5.58 -25.77
C ASP A 150 3.72 7.09 -26.03
N GLU A 151 4.75 7.82 -26.50
CA GLU A 151 4.60 9.08 -27.24
C GLU A 151 5.05 8.86 -28.71
N ASP A 152 4.38 7.96 -29.42
CA ASP A 152 4.37 7.92 -30.90
C ASP A 152 3.04 7.31 -31.38
N GLU A 153 1.95 8.05 -31.22
CA GLU A 153 0.76 7.87 -32.07
C GLU A 153 0.89 8.81 -33.28
N GLU A 154 1.36 8.24 -34.42
CA GLU A 154 0.95 8.69 -35.77
C GLU A 154 -0.48 8.23 -36.09
#